data_AF-A0A562KDF4-F1
#
_entry.id   AF-A0A562KDF4-F1
#
_cell.length_a   1.000
_cell.length_b   1.000
_cell.length_c   1.000
_cell.angle_alpha   90.00
_cell.angle_beta   90.00
_cell.angle_gamma   90.00
#
_symmetry.space_group_name_H-M   'P 1'
#
loop_
_entity.id
_entity.type
_entity.pdbx_description
1 polymer ?
#
loop_
_entity_poly.entity_id
_entity_poly.type
_entity_poly.pdbx_seq_one_letter_code
_entity_poly.pdbx_strand_id
1 'polypeptide(L)' 'MNGFTCFREFWPYYLQEHARPGTRALHYVGTTLVIALTIGALLLAERWWWLLAAIPVAGYGFAWAAIA' A
#
# COMPACT_ATOMS: atom_id res chain seq x y z
N MET A 1 15.51 6.91 20.80
CA MET A 1 14.59 7.29 19.72
C MET A 1 14.69 8.79 19.56
N ASN A 2 15.26 9.31 18.47
CA ASN A 2 15.17 10.74 18.19
C ASN A 2 13.71 11.01 17.84
N GLY A 3 12.97 11.64 18.74
CA GLY A 3 11.56 11.96 18.50
C GLY A 3 11.49 13.08 17.47
N PHE A 4 10.87 12.82 16.32
CA PHE A 4 10.52 13.89 15.39
C PHE A 4 9.48 14.79 16.06
N THR A 5 9.77 16.08 16.18
CA THR A 5 8.88 17.04 16.86
C THR A 5 7.94 17.76 15.90
N CYS A 6 8.23 17.67 14.60
CA CYS A 6 7.38 18.19 13.54
C CYS A 6 7.49 17.36 12.26
N PHE A 7 6.51 17.53 11.37
CA PHE A 7 6.46 16.81 10.10
C PHE A 7 7.71 17.06 9.23
N ARG A 8 8.29 18.26 9.27
CA ARG A 8 9.50 18.60 8.51
C ARG A 8 10.71 17.75 8.91
N GLU A 9 10.82 17.37 10.18
CA GLU A 9 11.89 16.51 10.68
C GLU A 9 11.64 15.04 10.34
N PHE A 10 10.37 14.62 10.37
CA PHE A 10 9.95 13.26 10.02
C PHE A 10 10.10 12.95 8.51
N TRP A 11 9.79 13.93 7.65
CA TRP A 11 9.65 13.69 6.22
C TRP A 11 10.92 13.15 5.53
N PRO A 12 12.13 13.69 5.79
CA PRO A 12 13.36 13.14 5.22
C PRO A 12 13.66 11.71 5.67
N TYR A 13 13.29 11.36 6.91
CA TYR A 13 13.42 10.00 7.42
C TYR A 13 12.44 9.04 6.71
N TYR A 14 11.17 9.43 6.59
CA TYR A 14 10.17 8.67 5.86
C TYR A 14 10.58 8.41 4.40
N LEU A 15 11.13 9.41 3.72
CA LEU A 15 11.60 9.26 2.33
C LEU A 15 12.77 8.29 2.19
N GLN A 16 13.67 8.23 3.17
CA GLN A 16 14.80 7.29 3.15
C GLN A 16 14.32 5.84 3.25
N GLU A 17 13.31 5.56 4.06
CA GLU A 17 12.68 4.23 4.11
C GLU A 17 12.02 3.83 2.78
N HIS A 18 11.68 4.80 1.93
CA HIS A 18 11.09 4.57 0.61
C HIS A 18 12.10 4.66 -0.56
N ALA A 19 13.39 4.85 -0.27
CA ALA A 19 14.40 5.05 -1.31
C ALA A 19 14.75 3.76 -2.08
N ARG A 20 14.44 2.59 -1.53
CA ARG A 20 14.84 1.30 -2.11
C ARG A 20 13.99 0.95 -3.35
N PRO A 21 14.60 0.44 -4.43
CA PRO A 21 13.86 -0.04 -5.60
C PRO A 21 12.84 -1.14 -5.27
N GLY A 22 13.14 -2.02 -4.32
CA GLY A 22 12.22 -3.08 -3.88
C GLY A 22 10.93 -2.53 -3.27
N THR A 23 11.03 -1.47 -2.45
CA THR A 23 9.86 -0.81 -1.85
C THR A 23 8.94 -0.26 -2.92
N ARG A 24 9.50 0.36 -3.97
CA ARG A 24 8.72 0.87 -5.12
C ARG A 24 8.04 -0.26 -5.90
N ALA A 25 8.77 -1.35 -6.15
CA ALA A 25 8.22 -2.51 -6.86
C ALA A 25 7.02 -3.11 -6.10
N LEU A 26 7.16 -3.33 -4.79
CA LEU A 26 6.07 -3.82 -3.95
C LEU A 26 4.89 -2.85 -3.89
N HIS A 27 5.15 -1.54 -3.87
CA HIS A 27 4.11 -0.53 -3.93
C HIS A 27 3.30 -0.58 -5.23
N TYR A 28 3.98 -0.75 -6.37
CA TYR A 28 3.29 -0.93 -7.66
C TYR A 28 2.47 -2.22 -7.68
N VAL A 29 3.01 -3.34 -7.17
CA VAL A 29 2.27 -4.60 -7.08
C VAL A 29 0.99 -4.43 -6.24
N GLY A 30 1.10 -3.85 -5.05
CA GLY A 30 -0.05 -3.59 -4.18
C GLY A 30 -1.09 -2.69 -4.83
N THR A 31 -0.65 -1.60 -5.49
CA THR A 31 -1.53 -0.66 -6.18
C THR A 31 -2.26 -1.31 -7.35
N THR A 32 -1.54 -2.06 -8.19
CA THR A 32 -2.14 -2.82 -9.31
C THR A 32 -3.15 -3.84 -8.80
N LEU A 33 -2.85 -4.53 -7.71
CA LEU A 33 -3.77 -5.51 -7.12
C LEU A 33 -5.05 -4.83 -6.59
N VAL A 34 -4.95 -3.70 -5.89
CA VAL A 34 -6.11 -2.93 -5.43
C VAL A 34 -6.98 -2.49 -6.61
N ILE A 35 -6.38 -2.00 -7.70
CA ILE A 35 -7.12 -1.61 -8.92
C ILE A 35 -7.83 -2.83 -9.52
N ALA A 36 -7.12 -3.95 -9.68
CA ALA A 36 -7.70 -5.18 -10.24
C ALA A 36 -8.85 -5.72 -9.39
N LEU A 37 -8.71 -5.73 -8.05
CA LEU A 37 -9.76 -6.13 -7.12
C LEU A 37 -10.97 -5.20 -7.19
N THR A 38 -10.75 -3.89 -7.29
CA THR A 38 -11.83 -2.90 -7.41
C THR A 38 -12.60 -3.10 -8.72
N ILE A 39 -11.90 -3.22 -9.85
CA ILE A 39 -12.53 -3.49 -11.15
C ILE A 39 -13.29 -4.82 -11.10
N GLY A 40 -12.69 -5.87 -10.57
CA GLY A 40 -13.33 -7.18 -10.42
C GLY A 40 -14.61 -7.11 -9.59
N ALA A 41 -14.59 -6.41 -8.46
CA ALA A 41 -15.75 -6.23 -7.59
C ALA A 41 -16.89 -5.49 -8.30
N LEU A 42 -16.58 -4.46 -9.10
CA LEU A 42 -17.57 -3.69 -9.86
C LEU A 42 -18.18 -4.49 -11.01
N LEU A 43 -17.38 -5.31 -11.71
CA LEU A 43 -17.85 -6.10 -12.86
C LEU A 43 -18.62 -7.36 -12.44
N LEU A 44 -18.35 -7.91 -11.25
CA LEU A 44 -18.90 -9.17 -10.76
C LEU A 44 -19.94 -8.98 -9.64
N ALA A 45 -20.56 -7.79 -9.60
CA ALA A 45 -21.26 -7.15 -8.47
C ALA A 45 -22.24 -8.01 -7.64
N GLU A 46 -22.76 -9.13 -8.15
CA GLU A 46 -23.79 -9.92 -7.45
C GLU A 46 -23.25 -10.96 -6.45
N ARG A 47 -21.99 -11.39 -6.56
CA ARG A 47 -21.44 -12.48 -5.71
C ARG A 47 -20.09 -12.16 -5.06
N TRP A 48 -19.41 -11.12 -5.53
CA TRP A 48 -17.98 -10.92 -5.24
C TRP A 48 -17.70 -9.68 -4.40
N TRP A 49 -18.69 -9.20 -3.64
CA TRP A 49 -18.53 -8.07 -2.71
C TRP A 49 -17.39 -8.29 -1.70
N TRP A 50 -17.04 -9.55 -1.39
CA TRP A 50 -15.91 -9.89 -0.53
C TRP A 50 -14.56 -9.46 -1.12
N LEU A 51 -14.45 -9.25 -2.45
CA LEU A 51 -13.26 -8.68 -3.07
C LEU A 51 -12.98 -7.26 -2.55
N LEU A 52 -14.01 -6.52 -2.13
CA LEU A 52 -13.83 -5.21 -1.50
C LEU A 52 -13.14 -5.32 -0.13
N ALA A 53 -13.39 -6.41 0.61
CA ALA A 53 -12.70 -6.66 1.87
C ALA A 53 -11.21 -7.04 1.68
N ALA A 54 -10.85 -7.56 0.49
CA ALA A 54 -9.45 -7.86 0.15
C ALA A 54 -8.63 -6.61 -0.22
N ILE A 55 -9.27 -5.49 -0.58
CA ILE A 55 -8.61 -4.23 -0.95
C ILE A 55 -7.68 -3.69 0.15
N PRO A 56 -8.11 -3.51 1.42
CA PRO A 56 -7.22 -3.02 2.46
C PRO A 56 -6.07 -3.99 2.74
N VAL A 57 -6.32 -5.30 2.67
CA VAL A 57 -5.26 -6.32 2.85
C VAL A 57 -4.22 -6.23 1.75
N ALA A 58 -4.66 -6.10 0.49
CA ALA A 58 -3.77 -5.89 -0.64
C ALA A 58 -2.99 -4.57 -0.51
N GLY A 59 -3.65 -3.45 -0.21
CA GLY A 59 -2.98 -2.16 -0.08
C GLY A 59 -1.94 -2.15 1.05
N TYR A 60 -2.36 -2.47 2.27
CA TYR A 60 -1.52 -2.37 3.46
C TYR A 60 -0.49 -3.52 3.57
N GLY A 61 -0.85 -4.73 3.15
CA GLY A 61 0.06 -5.88 3.21
C GLY A 61 1.34 -5.65 2.39
N PHE A 62 1.20 -5.16 1.16
CA PHE A 62 2.35 -4.83 0.33
C PHE A 62 3.07 -3.56 0.79
N ALA A 63 2.35 -2.55 1.31
CA ALA A 63 2.98 -1.33 1.85
C ALA A 63 3.84 -1.61 3.09
N TRP A 64 3.39 -2.47 4.01
CA TRP A 64 4.15 -2.84 5.20
C TRP A 64 5.34 -3.75 4.87
N ALA A 65 5.16 -4.74 3.98
CA ALA A 65 6.27 -5.58 3.52
C ALA A 65 7.35 -4.81 2.76
N ALA A 66 7.02 -3.65 2.20
CA ALA A 66 7.93 -2.80 1.46
C ALA A 66 8.89 -1.99 2.34
N ILE A 67 8.52 -1.76 3.61
CA ILE A 67 9.23 -0.89 4.56
C ILE A 67 9.83 -1.71 5.73
N ALA A 68 9.34 -2.93 5.97
CA ALA A 68 9.96 -3.91 6.87
C ALA A 68 11.31 -4.43 6.34
#